data_AF-A0A3R6PPE6-F1
#
_entry.id   AF-A0A3R6PPE6-F1
#
_cell.length_a   1.000
_cell.length_b   1.000
_cell.length_c   1.000
_cell.angle_alpha   90.00
_cell.angle_beta   90.00
_cell.angle_gamma   90.00
#
_symmetry.space_group_name_H-M   'P 1'
#
loop_
_entity.id
_entity.type
_entity.pdbx_description
1 polymer ?
#
loop_
_entity_poly.entity_id
_entity_poly.type
_entity_poly.pdbx_seq_one_letter_code
_entity_poly.pdbx_strand_id
1 'polypeptide(L)'
;MLGKVMKHEMKATWKVLFPLAMVLVGVTLIGMLMMKMQVFETDIGALVGLAMLLLYIIGLIALSVTAFIFLLVRFYHSMYGAEGYLSHTLPVTTFSLINGKLLVAVFWHAITTILVYVSAFSLIVTAGLNLGNEGERIKLGELLQQLGDMIGIPIPALFGWAILYSVISAFSAMLMVYASMAIGQLFRHKVAMSIVMYGVLYAILQIISFVISINSANGFVEKQAAMGDDSFFSITIANMYGNIFSKSMILYIGVSIVCYIITALITHKKLNLE
;
A
#
# COMPACT_ATOMS: atom_id res chain seq x y z
N MET A 1 12.00 17.38 -19.93
CA MET A 1 11.22 16.38 -20.70
C MET A 1 10.32 15.52 -19.82
N LEU A 2 10.79 15.12 -18.64
CA LEU A 2 10.03 14.35 -17.62
C LEU A 2 8.58 14.85 -17.40
N GLY A 3 8.38 16.15 -17.19
CA GLY A 3 7.03 16.70 -16.98
C GLY A 3 6.06 16.48 -18.15
N LYS A 4 6.55 16.44 -19.40
CA LYS A 4 5.71 16.13 -20.57
C LYS A 4 5.29 14.66 -20.57
N VAL A 5 6.21 13.74 -20.23
CA VAL A 5 5.93 12.31 -20.07
C VAL A 5 4.90 12.11 -18.97
N MET A 6 5.12 12.69 -17.79
CA MET A 6 4.19 12.59 -16.65
C MET A 6 2.81 13.13 -17.00
N LYS A 7 2.72 14.28 -17.69
CA LYS A 7 1.43 14.86 -18.10
C LYS A 7 0.67 13.94 -19.05
N HIS A 8 1.37 13.33 -20.02
CA HIS A 8 0.78 12.38 -20.94
C HIS A 8 0.27 11.13 -20.21
N GLU A 9 1.12 10.56 -19.34
CA GLU A 9 0.76 9.40 -18.54
C GLU A 9 -0.44 9.68 -17.64
N MET A 10 -0.41 10.79 -16.90
CA MET A 10 -1.49 11.21 -16.01
C MET A 10 -2.81 11.38 -16.78
N LYS A 11 -2.80 12.02 -17.95
CA LYS A 11 -4.01 12.24 -18.76
C LYS A 11 -4.65 10.92 -19.22
N ALA A 12 -3.85 9.90 -19.46
CA ALA A 12 -4.40 8.62 -19.83
C ALA A 12 -4.75 7.76 -18.60
N THR A 13 -4.09 7.90 -17.43
CA THR A 13 -4.41 7.07 -16.25
C THR A 13 -5.62 7.61 -15.49
N TRP A 14 -5.83 8.93 -15.46
CA TRP A 14 -6.88 9.54 -14.64
C TRP A 14 -8.28 9.03 -15.03
N LYS A 15 -8.53 8.77 -16.32
CA LYS A 15 -9.84 8.33 -16.81
C LYS A 15 -10.32 7.01 -16.21
N VAL A 16 -9.40 6.18 -15.72
CA VAL A 16 -9.71 4.87 -15.14
C VAL A 16 -9.54 4.89 -13.62
N LEU A 17 -8.42 5.46 -13.15
CA LEU A 17 -8.09 5.43 -11.72
C LEU A 17 -8.91 6.43 -10.89
N PHE A 18 -9.35 7.55 -11.47
CA PHE A 18 -10.21 8.49 -10.77
C PHE A 18 -11.61 7.91 -10.50
N PRO A 19 -12.32 7.32 -11.48
CA PRO A 19 -13.57 6.60 -11.18
C PRO A 19 -13.41 5.49 -10.15
N LEU A 20 -12.33 4.69 -10.22
CA LEU A 20 -12.05 3.65 -9.22
C LEU A 20 -11.89 4.23 -7.80
N ALA A 21 -11.18 5.35 -7.67
CA ALA A 21 -11.05 6.07 -6.40
C ALA A 21 -12.41 6.56 -5.89
N MET A 22 -13.27 7.08 -6.78
CA MET A 22 -14.63 7.51 -6.41
C MET A 22 -15.51 6.34 -5.95
N VAL A 23 -15.40 5.16 -6.59
CA VAL A 23 -16.10 3.95 -6.16
C VAL A 23 -15.62 3.52 -4.76
N LEU A 24 -14.32 3.58 -4.50
CA LEU A 24 -13.76 3.28 -3.17
C LEU A 24 -14.32 4.22 -2.09
N VAL A 25 -14.42 5.53 -2.38
CA VAL A 25 -15.08 6.49 -1.48
C VAL A 25 -16.56 6.12 -1.27
N GLY A 26 -17.28 5.74 -2.33
CA GLY A 26 -18.67 5.27 -2.23
C GLY A 26 -18.82 4.04 -1.33
N VAL A 27 -17.97 3.02 -1.51
CA VAL A 27 -17.92 1.82 -0.66
C VAL A 27 -17.63 2.18 0.79
N THR A 28 -16.78 3.18 1.02
CA THR A 28 -16.48 3.70 2.37
C THR A 28 -17.71 4.32 3.02
N LEU A 29 -18.45 5.17 2.28
CA LEU A 29 -19.68 5.80 2.77
C LEU A 29 -20.73 4.75 3.14
N ILE A 30 -20.89 3.73 2.29
CA ILE A 30 -21.79 2.60 2.56
C ILE A 30 -21.33 1.87 3.84
N GLY A 31 -20.04 1.54 3.96
CA GLY A 31 -19.49 0.89 5.16
C GLY A 31 -19.73 1.68 6.45
N MET A 32 -19.58 3.01 6.40
CA MET A 32 -19.90 3.88 7.55
C MET A 32 -21.41 3.87 7.88
N LEU A 33 -22.29 3.91 6.89
CA LEU A 33 -23.74 3.81 7.12
C LEU A 33 -24.09 2.47 7.78
N MET A 34 -23.43 1.38 7.38
CA MET A 34 -23.63 0.06 7.96
C MET A 34 -23.30 0.02 9.45
N MET A 35 -22.21 0.66 9.88
CA MET A 35 -21.85 0.72 11.30
C MET A 35 -22.80 1.56 12.16
N LYS A 36 -23.61 2.42 11.54
CA LYS A 36 -24.65 3.18 12.25
C LYS A 36 -25.93 2.38 12.44
N MET A 37 -26.17 1.38 11.60
CA MET A 37 -27.34 0.52 11.74
C MET A 37 -27.09 -0.45 12.89
N GLN A 38 -28.07 -0.62 13.79
CA GLN A 38 -28.05 -1.56 14.92
C GLN A 38 -28.16 -3.03 14.49
N VAL A 39 -27.49 -3.39 13.40
CA VAL A 39 -27.51 -4.74 12.81
C VAL A 39 -26.87 -5.74 13.76
N PHE A 40 -26.01 -5.31 14.69
CA PHE A 40 -25.27 -6.19 15.60
C PHE A 40 -26.05 -6.59 16.89
N GLU A 41 -27.30 -6.16 17.07
CA GLU A 41 -28.04 -6.39 18.33
C GLU A 41 -28.68 -7.78 18.46
N THR A 42 -28.85 -8.52 17.36
CA THR A 42 -29.43 -9.88 17.38
C THR A 42 -28.41 -10.89 16.86
N ASP A 43 -28.50 -12.16 17.26
CA ASP A 43 -27.57 -13.20 16.79
C ASP A 43 -27.56 -13.35 15.26
N ILE A 44 -28.74 -13.26 14.63
CA ILE A 44 -28.88 -13.28 13.17
C ILE A 44 -28.31 -12.00 12.56
N GLY A 45 -28.57 -10.85 13.18
CA GLY A 45 -28.04 -9.57 12.76
C GLY A 45 -26.51 -9.51 12.83
N ALA A 46 -25.90 -10.05 13.89
CA ALA A 46 -24.45 -10.11 14.04
C ALA A 46 -23.80 -10.95 12.91
N LEU A 47 -24.42 -12.06 12.52
CA LEU A 47 -23.97 -12.86 11.37
C LEU A 47 -24.04 -12.07 10.06
N VAL A 48 -25.13 -11.32 9.84
CA VAL A 48 -25.30 -10.45 8.67
C VAL A 48 -24.28 -9.32 8.67
N GLY A 49 -24.06 -8.68 9.81
CA GLY A 49 -23.06 -7.61 9.99
C GLY A 49 -21.63 -8.11 9.73
N LEU A 50 -21.29 -9.31 10.17
CA LEU A 50 -20.01 -9.95 9.87
C LEU A 50 -19.84 -10.22 8.37
N ALA A 51 -20.85 -10.81 7.72
CA ALA A 51 -20.81 -11.07 6.28
C ALA A 51 -20.66 -9.77 5.47
N MET A 52 -21.36 -8.73 5.88
CA MET A 52 -21.27 -7.38 5.31
C MET A 52 -19.87 -6.76 5.48
N LEU A 53 -19.26 -6.88 6.66
CA LEU A 53 -17.89 -6.43 6.91
C LEU A 53 -16.89 -7.17 6.03
N LEU A 54 -17.03 -8.48 5.87
CA LEU A 54 -16.18 -9.29 4.99
C LEU A 54 -16.32 -8.86 3.54
N LEU A 55 -17.54 -8.66 3.05
CA LEU A 55 -17.79 -8.15 1.69
C LEU A 55 -17.16 -6.77 1.47
N TYR A 56 -17.24 -5.88 2.46
CA TYR A 56 -16.59 -4.59 2.42
C TYR A 56 -15.06 -4.71 2.33
N ILE A 57 -14.43 -5.56 3.15
CA ILE A 57 -12.97 -5.79 3.13
C ILE A 57 -12.55 -6.36 1.77
N ILE A 58 -13.27 -7.36 1.26
CA ILE A 58 -13.01 -7.96 -0.06
C ILE A 58 -13.17 -6.90 -1.16
N GLY A 59 -14.18 -6.03 -1.06
CA GLY A 59 -14.40 -4.93 -1.99
C GLY A 59 -13.23 -3.93 -2.01
N LEU A 60 -12.72 -3.53 -0.85
CA LEU A 60 -11.53 -2.68 -0.77
C LEU A 60 -10.30 -3.34 -1.39
N ILE A 61 -10.09 -4.63 -1.11
CA ILE A 61 -8.98 -5.40 -1.69
C ILE A 61 -9.13 -5.46 -3.20
N ALA A 62 -10.32 -5.80 -3.71
CA ALA A 62 -10.59 -5.92 -5.13
C ALA A 62 -10.36 -4.60 -5.88
N LEU A 63 -10.85 -3.48 -5.35
CA LEU A 63 -10.62 -2.15 -5.92
C LEU A 63 -9.14 -1.77 -5.93
N SER A 64 -8.43 -2.02 -4.82
CA SER A 64 -7.00 -1.72 -4.68
C SER A 64 -6.15 -2.56 -5.65
N VAL A 65 -6.43 -3.85 -5.73
CA VAL A 65 -5.76 -4.79 -6.65
C VAL A 65 -6.06 -4.42 -8.10
N THR A 66 -7.30 -4.05 -8.43
CA THR A 66 -7.67 -3.61 -9.78
C THR A 66 -6.90 -2.35 -10.19
N ALA A 67 -6.84 -1.34 -9.33
CA ALA A 67 -6.07 -0.13 -9.56
C ALA A 67 -4.57 -0.43 -9.76
N PHE A 68 -4.01 -1.33 -8.94
CA PHE A 68 -2.63 -1.77 -9.05
C PHE A 68 -2.37 -2.51 -10.37
N ILE A 69 -3.15 -3.54 -10.71
CA ILE A 69 -3.02 -4.30 -11.95
C ILE A 69 -3.14 -3.39 -13.17
N PHE A 70 -4.06 -2.42 -13.17
CA PHE A 70 -4.19 -1.47 -14.27
C PHE A 70 -2.89 -0.68 -14.52
N LEU A 71 -2.24 -0.20 -13.46
CA LEU A 71 -0.95 0.49 -13.57
C LEU A 71 0.14 -0.42 -14.14
N LEU A 72 0.17 -1.68 -13.71
CA LEU A 72 1.14 -2.67 -14.17
C LEU A 72 0.98 -3.04 -15.64
N VAL A 73 -0.24 -3.40 -16.05
CA VAL A 73 -0.59 -3.78 -17.42
C VAL A 73 -0.23 -2.65 -18.38
N ARG A 74 -0.52 -1.41 -17.99
CA ARG A 74 -0.18 -0.25 -18.79
C ARG A 74 1.32 -0.01 -18.91
N PHE A 75 2.06 -0.13 -17.81
CA PHE A 75 3.50 -0.03 -17.86
C PHE A 75 4.08 -1.09 -18.81
N TYR A 76 3.61 -2.33 -18.69
CA TYR A 76 4.03 -3.43 -19.56
C TYR A 76 3.74 -3.14 -21.03
N HIS A 77 2.50 -2.81 -21.39
CA HIS A 77 2.13 -2.53 -22.78
C HIS A 77 2.93 -1.38 -23.39
N SER A 78 3.13 -0.31 -22.63
CA SER A 78 3.83 0.87 -23.15
C SER A 78 5.35 0.72 -23.15
N MET A 79 5.95 -0.14 -22.35
CA MET A 79 7.42 -0.33 -22.32
C MET A 79 7.90 -1.52 -23.15
N TYR A 80 7.15 -2.62 -23.08
CA TYR A 80 7.57 -3.94 -23.55
C TYR A 80 6.56 -4.58 -24.51
N GLY A 81 5.41 -3.94 -24.73
CA GLY A 81 4.43 -4.34 -25.75
C GLY A 81 4.68 -3.68 -27.11
N ALA A 82 3.72 -3.82 -28.02
CA ALA A 82 3.79 -3.23 -29.36
C ALA A 82 3.96 -1.70 -29.35
N GLU A 83 3.39 -1.02 -28.36
CA GLU A 83 3.55 0.43 -28.16
C GLU A 83 4.94 0.82 -27.62
N GLY A 84 5.73 -0.16 -27.17
CA GLY A 84 7.10 0.02 -26.70
C GLY A 84 8.04 0.57 -27.78
N TYR A 85 7.88 0.13 -29.03
CA TYR A 85 8.73 0.61 -30.13
C TYR A 85 8.59 2.13 -30.33
N LEU A 86 7.36 2.65 -30.28
CA LEU A 86 7.11 4.08 -30.34
C LEU A 86 7.68 4.79 -29.10
N SER A 87 7.50 4.20 -27.92
CA SER A 87 7.95 4.79 -26.65
C SER A 87 9.48 4.97 -26.60
N HIS A 88 10.24 4.01 -27.12
CA HIS A 88 11.71 4.05 -27.13
C HIS A 88 12.31 4.81 -28.32
N THR A 89 11.52 5.15 -29.35
CA THR A 89 11.97 5.98 -30.49
C THR A 89 11.70 7.47 -30.31
N LEU A 90 10.95 7.86 -29.27
CA LEU A 90 10.80 9.27 -28.90
C LEU A 90 12.16 9.89 -28.53
N PRO A 91 12.41 11.18 -28.83
CA PRO A 91 13.64 11.87 -28.47
C PRO A 91 13.67 12.23 -26.98
N VAL A 92 13.48 11.22 -26.12
CA VAL A 92 13.42 11.30 -24.66
C VAL A 92 14.31 10.21 -24.09
N THR A 93 15.09 10.54 -23.06
CA THR A 93 15.98 9.54 -22.43
C THR A 93 15.17 8.42 -21.77
N THR A 94 15.67 7.18 -21.83
CA THR A 94 15.07 6.01 -21.18
C THR A 94 14.80 6.25 -19.70
N PHE A 95 15.71 6.95 -19.01
CA PHE A 95 15.54 7.37 -17.62
C PHE A 95 14.37 8.33 -17.41
N SER A 96 14.19 9.32 -18.30
CA SER A 96 13.04 10.23 -18.22
C SER A 96 11.73 9.50 -18.50
N LEU A 97 11.75 8.41 -19.26
CA LEU A 97 10.57 7.63 -19.59
C LEU A 97 10.18 6.71 -18.43
N ILE A 98 11.14 5.99 -17.84
CA ILE A 98 10.94 5.16 -16.64
C ILE A 98 10.46 6.02 -15.47
N ASN A 99 11.15 7.12 -15.15
CA ASN A 99 10.78 7.98 -14.03
C ASN A 99 9.42 8.66 -14.22
N GLY A 100 9.08 9.03 -15.47
CA GLY A 100 7.80 9.65 -15.77
C GLY A 100 6.62 8.71 -15.48
N LYS A 101 6.75 7.44 -15.87
CA LYS A 101 5.74 6.41 -15.59
C LYS A 101 5.74 6.00 -14.13
N LEU A 102 6.91 5.85 -13.51
CA LEU A 102 7.05 5.49 -12.10
C LEU A 102 6.38 6.52 -11.20
N LEU A 103 6.65 7.82 -11.38
CA LEU A 103 6.07 8.87 -10.52
C LEU A 103 4.54 8.92 -10.63
N VAL A 104 3.99 8.74 -11.84
CA VAL A 104 2.54 8.70 -12.03
C VAL A 104 1.93 7.45 -11.39
N ALA A 105 2.56 6.29 -11.53
CA ALA A 105 2.09 5.05 -10.90
C ALA A 105 2.16 5.12 -9.37
N VAL A 106 3.27 5.62 -8.82
CA VAL A 106 3.44 5.84 -7.37
C VAL A 106 2.41 6.82 -6.85
N PHE A 107 2.14 7.92 -7.56
CA PHE A 107 1.12 8.89 -7.17
C PHE A 107 -0.27 8.25 -7.03
N TRP A 108 -0.71 7.50 -8.05
CA TRP A 108 -2.02 6.84 -8.01
C TRP A 108 -2.10 5.72 -6.97
N HIS A 109 -1.03 4.96 -6.81
CA HIS A 109 -0.98 3.90 -5.81
C HIS A 109 -0.98 4.48 -4.39
N ALA A 110 -0.21 5.55 -4.14
CA ALA A 110 -0.23 6.26 -2.87
C ALA A 110 -1.63 6.81 -2.55
N ILE A 111 -2.31 7.43 -3.53
CA ILE A 111 -3.70 7.89 -3.35
C ILE A 111 -4.61 6.71 -2.97
N THR A 112 -4.52 5.59 -3.69
CA THR A 112 -5.34 4.41 -3.43
C THR A 112 -5.11 3.88 -2.01
N THR A 113 -3.85 3.75 -1.60
CA THR A 113 -3.49 3.29 -0.24
C THR A 113 -3.96 4.26 0.84
N ILE A 114 -3.80 5.58 0.64
CA ILE A 114 -4.30 6.59 1.58
C ILE A 114 -5.82 6.52 1.70
N LEU A 115 -6.54 6.35 0.58
CA LEU A 115 -7.98 6.18 0.61
C LEU A 115 -8.40 4.93 1.38
N VAL A 116 -7.68 3.82 1.25
CA VAL A 116 -7.92 2.60 2.06
C VAL A 116 -7.69 2.87 3.55
N TYR A 117 -6.62 3.58 3.93
CA TYR A 117 -6.38 3.95 5.32
C TYR A 117 -7.47 4.85 5.90
N VAL A 118 -7.88 5.87 5.15
CA VAL A 118 -9.00 6.74 5.53
C VAL A 118 -10.29 5.93 5.65
N SER A 119 -10.52 4.98 4.74
CA SER A 119 -11.68 4.10 4.76
C SER A 119 -11.74 3.25 6.02
N ALA A 120 -10.65 2.51 6.32
CA ALA A 120 -10.55 1.69 7.52
C ALA A 120 -10.68 2.53 8.80
N PHE A 121 -10.00 3.67 8.86
CA PHE A 121 -10.08 4.57 10.02
C PHE A 121 -11.48 5.14 10.21
N SER A 122 -12.15 5.56 9.13
CA SER A 122 -13.52 6.07 9.20
C SER A 122 -14.50 5.04 9.74
N LEU A 123 -14.29 3.76 9.41
CA LEU A 123 -15.07 2.65 9.96
C LEU A 123 -14.85 2.48 11.45
N ILE A 124 -13.58 2.45 11.90
CA ILE A 124 -13.22 2.30 13.32
C ILE A 124 -13.83 3.44 14.14
N VAL A 125 -13.69 4.68 13.67
CA VAL A 125 -14.27 5.85 14.34
C VAL A 125 -15.79 5.77 14.37
N THR A 126 -16.42 5.39 13.25
CA THR A 126 -17.89 5.27 13.20
C THR A 126 -18.39 4.17 14.12
N ALA A 127 -17.74 3.02 14.16
CA ALA A 127 -18.08 1.96 15.12
C ALA A 127 -17.89 2.45 16.56
N GLY A 128 -16.76 3.07 16.88
CA GLY A 128 -16.44 3.58 18.20
C GLY A 128 -17.44 4.62 18.74
N LEU A 129 -17.90 5.55 17.89
CA LEU A 129 -18.90 6.56 18.26
C LEU A 129 -20.31 5.99 18.44
N ASN A 130 -20.59 4.82 17.88
CA ASN A 130 -21.88 4.14 18.03
C ASN A 130 -21.86 3.03 19.09
N LEU A 131 -20.74 2.85 19.81
CA LEU A 131 -20.69 1.99 20.98
C LEU A 131 -21.35 2.71 22.17
N GLY A 132 -22.33 2.07 22.80
CA GLY A 132 -23.02 2.55 24.01
C GLY A 132 -24.45 3.04 23.76
N ASN A 133 -25.24 3.14 24.84
CA ASN A 133 -26.60 3.70 24.79
C ASN A 133 -26.54 5.20 24.44
N GLU A 134 -27.64 5.78 23.93
CA GLU A 134 -27.67 7.16 23.41
C GLU A 134 -27.16 8.23 24.40
N GLY A 135 -27.18 7.95 25.72
CA GLY A 135 -26.68 8.84 26.77
C GLY A 135 -25.18 8.75 27.09
N GLU A 136 -24.46 7.73 26.62
CA GLU A 136 -23.03 7.47 26.93
C GLU A 136 -22.12 7.58 25.70
N ARG A 137 -22.62 8.15 24.60
CA ARG A 137 -21.84 8.32 23.36
C ARG A 137 -20.55 9.09 23.64
N ILE A 138 -19.43 8.41 23.42
CA ILE A 138 -18.08 8.97 23.59
C ILE A 138 -17.89 10.09 22.58
N LYS A 139 -17.32 11.22 23.01
CA LYS A 139 -16.98 12.32 22.11
C LYS A 139 -15.81 11.93 21.22
N LEU A 140 -15.75 12.46 20.00
CA LEU A 140 -14.65 12.17 19.06
C LEU A 140 -13.26 12.43 19.68
N GLY A 141 -13.09 13.51 20.44
CA GLY A 141 -11.81 13.81 21.10
C GLY A 141 -11.38 12.73 22.10
N GLU A 142 -12.32 12.23 22.90
CA GLU A 142 -12.08 11.18 23.90
C GLU A 142 -11.78 9.84 23.22
N LEU A 143 -12.52 9.50 22.16
CA LEU A 143 -12.28 8.30 21.37
C LEU A 143 -10.88 8.33 20.72
N LEU A 144 -10.49 9.46 20.12
CA LEU A 144 -9.17 9.61 19.52
C LEU A 144 -8.05 9.54 20.56
N GLN A 145 -8.28 10.06 21.76
CA GLN A 145 -7.34 9.96 22.87
C GLN A 145 -7.20 8.50 23.34
N GLN A 146 -8.31 7.81 23.58
CA GLN A 146 -8.31 6.39 23.96
C GLN A 146 -7.59 5.52 22.91
N LEU A 147 -7.88 5.72 21.63
CA LEU A 147 -7.17 5.01 20.55
C LEU A 147 -5.68 5.34 20.54
N GLY A 148 -5.32 6.60 20.76
CA GLY A 148 -3.94 7.04 20.87
C GLY A 148 -3.20 6.40 22.05
N ASP A 149 -3.85 6.32 23.22
CA ASP A 149 -3.30 5.73 24.44
C ASP A 149 -3.15 4.20 24.32
N MET A 150 -4.10 3.52 23.67
CA MET A 150 -4.03 2.09 23.38
C MET A 150 -2.84 1.75 22.45
N ILE A 151 -2.61 2.58 21.43
CA ILE A 151 -1.50 2.40 20.49
C ILE A 151 -0.18 2.92 21.09
N GLY A 152 -0.26 3.80 22.10
CA GLY A 152 0.84 4.55 22.69
C GLY A 152 1.44 5.61 21.76
N ILE A 153 0.71 5.99 20.69
CA ILE A 153 1.11 7.01 19.71
C ILE A 153 -0.12 7.89 19.43
N PRO A 154 0.00 9.23 19.51
CA PRO A 154 -1.11 10.11 19.19
C PRO A 154 -1.54 9.93 17.72
N ILE A 155 -2.85 9.89 17.48
CA ILE A 155 -3.45 9.62 16.17
C ILE A 155 -2.88 10.49 15.04
N PRO A 156 -2.67 11.81 15.20
CA PRO A 156 -2.05 12.62 14.15
C PRO A 156 -0.63 12.17 13.77
N ALA A 157 0.17 11.72 14.74
CA ALA A 157 1.51 11.20 14.46
C ALA A 157 1.44 9.87 13.71
N LEU A 158 0.50 9.00 14.07
CA LEU A 158 0.24 7.74 13.36
C LEU A 158 -0.11 7.99 11.88
N PHE A 159 -0.96 8.98 11.59
CA PHE A 159 -1.25 9.36 10.21
C PHE A 159 -0.02 9.87 9.45
N GLY A 160 0.84 10.67 10.10
CA GLY A 160 2.10 11.12 9.51
C GLY A 160 3.01 9.95 9.11
N TRP A 161 3.19 8.97 10.02
CA TRP A 161 3.94 7.74 9.74
C TRP A 161 3.30 6.90 8.65
N ALA A 162 1.98 6.74 8.65
CA ALA A 162 1.24 5.98 7.65
C ALA A 162 1.39 6.58 6.24
N ILE A 163 1.33 7.92 6.11
CA ILE A 163 1.55 8.61 4.84
C ILE A 163 2.97 8.40 4.35
N LEU A 164 3.98 8.60 5.20
CA LEU A 164 5.37 8.39 4.83
C LEU A 164 5.62 6.95 4.36
N TYR A 165 5.10 5.98 5.11
CA TYR A 165 5.18 4.56 4.77
C TYR A 165 4.48 4.25 3.45
N SER A 166 3.31 4.82 3.20
CA SER A 166 2.55 4.61 1.95
C SER A 166 3.32 5.05 0.72
N VAL A 167 4.06 6.17 0.80
CA VAL A 167 4.86 6.68 -0.32
C VAL A 167 6.05 5.76 -0.57
N ILE A 168 6.80 5.40 0.47
CA ILE A 168 7.98 4.53 0.35
C ILE A 168 7.58 3.14 -0.17
N SER A 169 6.54 2.55 0.39
CA SER A 169 6.02 1.25 -0.05
C SER A 169 5.49 1.30 -1.48
N ALA A 170 4.89 2.42 -1.92
CA ALA A 170 4.44 2.59 -3.30
C ALA A 170 5.60 2.58 -4.30
N PHE A 171 6.73 3.24 -4.00
CA PHE A 171 7.93 3.15 -4.81
C PHE A 171 8.42 1.70 -4.90
N SER A 172 8.53 1.03 -3.76
CA SER A 172 9.03 -0.35 -3.69
C SER A 172 8.13 -1.32 -4.48
N ALA A 173 6.82 -1.25 -4.29
CA ALA A 173 5.85 -2.10 -4.98
C ALA A 173 5.93 -1.94 -6.51
N MET A 174 5.96 -0.70 -7.00
CA MET A 174 6.05 -0.43 -8.43
C MET A 174 7.39 -0.87 -9.02
N LEU A 175 8.49 -0.54 -8.36
CA LEU A 175 9.84 -0.88 -8.84
C LEU A 175 10.09 -2.38 -8.83
N MET A 176 9.59 -3.11 -7.83
CA MET A 176 9.71 -4.56 -7.79
C MET A 176 9.01 -5.22 -8.99
N VAL A 177 7.81 -4.76 -9.33
CA VAL A 177 7.13 -5.26 -10.54
C VAL A 177 7.86 -4.83 -11.81
N TYR A 178 8.33 -3.59 -11.89
CA TYR A 178 9.07 -3.12 -13.08
C TYR A 178 10.37 -3.89 -13.28
N ALA A 179 11.09 -4.20 -12.20
CA ALA A 179 12.28 -5.04 -12.23
C ALA A 179 11.94 -6.47 -12.67
N SER A 180 10.83 -7.02 -12.17
CA SER A 180 10.35 -8.34 -12.58
C SER A 180 10.00 -8.39 -14.06
N MET A 181 9.32 -7.36 -14.57
CA MET A 181 9.03 -7.19 -16.01
C MET A 181 10.31 -7.05 -16.82
N ALA A 182 11.23 -6.22 -16.33
CA ALA A 182 12.51 -6.00 -16.99
C ALA A 182 13.33 -7.29 -17.08
N ILE A 183 13.35 -8.12 -16.04
CA ILE A 183 14.05 -9.41 -16.07
C ILE A 183 13.31 -10.40 -16.97
N GLY A 184 11.97 -10.47 -16.86
CA GLY A 184 11.16 -11.41 -17.65
C GLY A 184 11.33 -11.24 -19.16
N GLN A 185 11.53 -10.01 -19.65
CA GLN A 185 11.73 -9.73 -21.08
C GLN A 185 12.99 -10.39 -21.66
N LEU A 186 13.97 -10.77 -20.83
CA LEU A 186 15.20 -11.42 -21.26
C LEU A 186 14.98 -12.89 -21.66
N PHE A 187 13.82 -13.45 -21.33
CA PHE A 187 13.46 -14.83 -21.59
C PHE A 187 12.44 -14.93 -22.73
N ARG A 188 12.36 -16.11 -23.35
CA ARG A 188 11.42 -16.39 -24.44
C ARG A 188 9.95 -16.20 -24.02
N HIS A 189 9.58 -16.66 -22.83
CA HIS A 189 8.23 -16.48 -22.28
C HIS A 189 8.15 -15.23 -21.42
N LYS A 190 8.17 -14.05 -22.07
CA LYS A 190 8.33 -12.74 -21.43
C LYS A 190 7.38 -12.53 -20.23
N VAL A 191 6.07 -12.66 -20.45
CA VAL A 191 5.04 -12.44 -19.42
C VAL A 191 5.13 -13.47 -18.28
N ALA A 192 5.25 -14.76 -18.61
CA ALA A 192 5.30 -15.81 -17.60
C ALA A 192 6.53 -15.66 -16.70
N MET A 193 7.69 -15.34 -17.29
CA MET A 193 8.92 -15.12 -16.54
C MET A 193 8.86 -13.84 -15.69
N SER A 194 8.14 -12.80 -16.13
CA SER A 194 7.89 -11.63 -15.26
C SER A 194 7.10 -11.99 -14.00
N ILE A 195 6.09 -12.86 -14.12
CA ILE A 195 5.29 -13.33 -12.98
C ILE A 195 6.15 -14.18 -12.04
N VAL A 196 6.93 -15.11 -12.58
CA VAL A 196 7.85 -15.96 -11.80
C VAL A 196 8.88 -15.09 -11.06
N MET A 197 9.51 -14.12 -11.74
CA MET A 197 10.50 -13.24 -11.12
C MET A 197 9.90 -12.33 -10.06
N TYR A 198 8.65 -11.90 -10.23
CA TYR A 198 7.92 -11.19 -9.16
C TYR A 198 7.77 -12.08 -7.92
N GLY A 199 7.36 -13.34 -8.10
CA GLY A 199 7.27 -14.31 -7.01
C GLY A 199 8.61 -14.51 -6.28
N VAL A 200 9.72 -14.62 -7.02
CA VAL A 200 11.06 -14.74 -6.44
C VAL A 200 11.47 -13.50 -5.65
N LEU A 201 11.34 -12.31 -6.23
CA LEU A 201 11.68 -11.05 -5.56
C LEU A 201 10.81 -10.81 -4.33
N TYR A 202 9.50 -11.10 -4.43
CA TYR A 202 8.58 -11.00 -3.31
C TYR A 202 8.92 -12.00 -2.20
N ALA A 203 9.24 -13.25 -2.53
CA ALA A 203 9.65 -14.25 -1.54
C ALA A 203 10.92 -13.80 -0.78
N ILE A 204 11.92 -13.27 -1.49
CA ILE A 204 13.14 -12.72 -0.87
C ILE A 204 12.78 -11.58 0.08
N LEU A 205 11.92 -10.65 -0.35
CA LEU A 205 11.47 -9.53 0.48
C LEU A 205 10.74 -10.01 1.75
N GLN A 206 9.89 -11.04 1.63
CA GLN A 206 9.17 -11.62 2.76
C GLN A 206 10.10 -12.31 3.75
N ILE A 207 11.08 -13.07 3.28
CA ILE A 207 12.08 -13.71 4.15
C ILE A 207 12.85 -12.65 4.95
N ILE A 208 13.30 -11.57 4.29
CA ILE A 208 14.03 -10.48 4.98
C ILE A 208 13.12 -9.77 5.99
N SER A 209 11.88 -9.48 5.61
CA SER A 209 10.90 -8.83 6.49
C SER A 209 10.58 -9.68 7.72
N PHE A 210 10.44 -11.00 7.54
CA PHE A 210 10.23 -11.97 8.61
C PHE A 210 11.41 -11.98 9.59
N VAL A 211 12.65 -12.02 9.09
CA VAL A 211 13.86 -11.96 9.93
C VAL A 211 13.91 -10.66 10.72
N ILE A 212 13.61 -9.50 10.09
CA ILE A 212 13.58 -8.21 10.78
C ILE A 212 12.52 -8.19 11.89
N SER A 213 11.35 -8.77 11.62
CA SER A 213 10.25 -8.85 12.58
C SER A 213 10.64 -9.67 13.81
N ILE A 214 11.20 -10.88 13.62
CA ILE A 214 11.69 -11.73 14.72
C ILE A 214 12.76 -11.02 15.55
N ASN A 215 13.76 -10.42 14.90
CA ASN A 215 14.83 -9.72 15.62
C ASN A 215 14.29 -8.54 16.44
N SER A 216 13.26 -7.87 15.93
CA SER A 216 12.62 -6.76 16.65
C SER A 216 11.76 -7.25 17.82
N ALA A 217 11.15 -8.43 17.70
CA ALA A 217 10.43 -9.08 18.79
C ALA A 217 11.38 -9.63 19.88
N ASN A 218 12.50 -10.26 19.51
CA ASN A 218 13.45 -10.82 20.47
C ASN A 218 14.17 -9.73 21.29
N GLY A 219 14.68 -8.67 20.63
CA GLY A 219 15.27 -7.53 21.33
C GLY A 219 14.26 -6.75 22.18
N PHE A 220 12.96 -7.02 22.00
CA PHE A 220 11.90 -6.52 22.85
C PHE A 220 11.67 -7.40 24.09
N VAL A 221 11.59 -8.73 23.94
CA VAL A 221 11.45 -9.68 25.07
C VAL A 221 12.61 -9.53 26.08
N GLU A 222 13.83 -9.31 25.59
CA GLU A 222 15.00 -9.05 26.45
C GLU A 222 14.87 -7.76 27.27
N LYS A 223 14.31 -6.69 26.69
CA LYS A 223 14.08 -5.42 27.39
C LYS A 223 12.92 -5.50 28.37
N GLN A 224 11.89 -6.31 28.06
CA GLN A 224 10.77 -6.59 28.96
C GLN A 224 11.21 -7.34 30.21
N ALA A 225 12.03 -8.39 30.04
CA ALA A 225 12.57 -9.17 31.15
C ALA A 225 13.42 -8.32 32.11
N ALA A 226 13.96 -7.19 31.66
CA ALA A 226 14.81 -6.30 32.45
C ALA A 226 14.06 -5.21 33.25
N MET A 227 12.79 -4.90 32.95
CA MET A 227 12.12 -3.68 33.47
C MET A 227 10.93 -3.89 34.43
N GLY A 228 10.34 -5.09 34.54
CA GLY A 228 9.55 -5.51 35.71
C GLY A 228 8.30 -4.70 36.14
N ASP A 229 7.77 -3.76 35.34
CA ASP A 229 6.61 -2.92 35.71
C ASP A 229 5.42 -3.07 34.73
N ASP A 230 4.19 -2.81 35.21
CA ASP A 230 2.93 -3.02 34.47
C ASP A 230 2.51 -1.80 33.61
N SER A 231 3.05 -0.61 33.88
CA SER A 231 2.93 0.58 33.00
C SER A 231 3.64 0.41 31.64
N PHE A 232 4.32 -0.72 31.47
CA PHE A 232 5.13 -1.09 30.34
C PHE A 232 4.31 -1.33 29.06
N PHE A 233 3.12 -1.93 29.12
CA PHE A 233 2.43 -2.50 27.95
C PHE A 233 2.10 -1.49 26.82
N SER A 234 1.65 -0.27 27.13
CA SER A 234 1.30 0.73 26.11
C SER A 234 2.52 1.44 25.51
N ILE A 235 3.48 1.86 26.34
CA ILE A 235 4.79 2.40 25.91
C ILE A 235 5.56 1.36 25.07
N THR A 236 5.38 0.09 25.42
CA THR A 236 5.96 -1.08 24.76
C THR A 236 5.41 -1.29 23.35
N ILE A 237 4.09 -1.25 23.20
CA ILE A 237 3.44 -1.43 21.90
C ILE A 237 3.90 -0.33 20.93
N ALA A 238 3.92 0.93 21.39
CA ALA A 238 4.39 2.05 20.57
C ALA A 238 5.84 1.91 20.12
N ASN A 239 6.74 1.51 21.03
CA ASN A 239 8.15 1.31 20.73
C ASN A 239 8.40 0.10 19.81
N MET A 240 7.64 -0.99 19.99
CA MET A 240 7.69 -2.15 19.10
C MET A 240 7.26 -1.79 17.68
N TYR A 241 6.09 -1.15 17.54
CA TYR A 241 5.60 -0.71 16.24
C TYR A 241 6.57 0.28 15.60
N GLY A 242 7.02 1.31 16.32
CA GLY A 242 7.96 2.30 15.81
C GLY A 242 9.26 1.68 15.27
N ASN A 243 9.82 0.69 15.98
CA ASN A 243 11.04 -0.01 15.56
C ASN A 243 10.81 -0.86 14.31
N ILE A 244 9.70 -1.61 14.27
CA ILE A 244 9.32 -2.43 13.10
C ILE A 244 9.07 -1.53 11.88
N PHE A 245 8.31 -0.44 12.04
CA PHE A 245 8.02 0.51 10.96
C PHE A 245 9.30 1.12 10.41
N SER A 246 10.19 1.60 11.28
CA SER A 246 11.44 2.25 10.86
C SER A 246 12.36 1.30 10.09
N LYS A 247 12.57 0.08 10.60
CA LYS A 247 13.39 -0.94 9.91
C LYS A 247 12.76 -1.38 8.58
N SER A 248 11.43 -1.50 8.53
CA SER A 248 10.72 -1.85 7.30
C SER A 248 10.86 -0.75 6.25
N MET A 249 10.80 0.53 6.63
CA MET A 249 11.04 1.65 5.71
C MET A 249 12.43 1.59 5.09
N ILE A 250 13.47 1.34 5.89
CA ILE A 250 14.85 1.21 5.40
C ILE A 250 14.96 0.06 4.39
N LEU A 251 14.33 -1.09 4.68
CA LEU A 251 14.28 -2.22 3.76
C LEU A 251 13.62 -1.85 2.43
N TYR A 252 12.44 -1.22 2.46
CA TYR A 252 11.73 -0.82 1.24
C TYR A 252 12.51 0.20 0.41
N ILE A 253 13.25 1.12 1.04
CA ILE A 253 14.16 2.04 0.35
C ILE A 253 15.27 1.25 -0.34
N GLY A 254 15.93 0.33 0.35
CA GLY A 254 16.99 -0.51 -0.22
C GLY A 254 16.50 -1.34 -1.41
N VAL A 255 15.35 -1.98 -1.26
CA VAL A 255 14.70 -2.77 -2.32
C VAL A 255 14.35 -1.91 -3.52
N SER A 256 13.84 -0.69 -3.28
CA SER A 256 13.54 0.28 -4.35
C SER A 256 14.79 0.64 -5.13
N ILE A 257 15.90 0.92 -4.46
CA ILE A 257 17.18 1.26 -5.12
C ILE A 257 17.66 0.10 -6.00
N VAL A 258 17.70 -1.13 -5.45
CA VAL A 258 18.14 -2.31 -6.19
C VAL A 258 17.23 -2.58 -7.40
N CYS A 259 15.91 -2.55 -7.22
CA CYS A 259 14.96 -2.79 -8.29
C CYS A 259 15.01 -1.70 -9.37
N TYR A 260 15.25 -0.45 -8.99
CA TYR A 260 15.44 0.64 -9.95
C TYR A 260 16.69 0.44 -10.79
N ILE A 261 17.81 0.06 -10.18
CA ILE A 261 19.07 -0.23 -10.89
C ILE A 261 18.84 -1.37 -11.89
N ILE A 262 18.20 -2.47 -11.47
CA ILE A 262 17.88 -3.60 -12.35
C ILE A 262 17.03 -3.13 -13.54
N THR A 263 15.96 -2.40 -13.27
CA THR A 263 15.05 -1.90 -14.31
C THR A 263 15.78 -1.00 -15.30
N ALA A 264 16.55 -0.04 -14.81
CA ALA A 264 17.26 0.92 -15.65
C ALA A 264 18.35 0.26 -16.49
N LEU A 265 19.15 -0.65 -15.92
CA LEU A 265 20.23 -1.33 -16.63
C LEU A 265 19.69 -2.21 -17.75
N ILE A 266 18.65 -3.01 -17.48
CA ILE A 266 18.10 -3.91 -18.50
C ILE A 266 17.40 -3.11 -19.60
N THR A 267 16.59 -2.12 -19.25
CA THR A 267 15.88 -1.30 -20.24
C THR A 267 16.84 -0.51 -21.12
N HIS A 268 17.98 -0.06 -20.58
CA HIS A 268 18.98 0.68 -21.36
C HIS A 268 19.87 -0.23 -22.22
N LYS A 269 20.26 -1.41 -21.75
CA LYS A 269 21.31 -2.23 -22.39
C LYS A 269 20.81 -3.47 -23.11
N LYS A 270 19.63 -4.00 -22.77
CA LYS A 270 19.15 -5.32 -23.23
C LYS A 270 17.67 -5.30 -23.61
N LEU A 271 17.18 -4.17 -24.13
CA LEU A 271 15.81 -4.06 -24.58
C LEU A 271 15.58 -4.98 -25.79
N ASN A 272 14.73 -6.00 -25.63
CA ASN A 272 14.35 -6.90 -26.71
C ASN A 272 12.84 -6.78 -26.98
N LEU A 273 12.49 -5.98 -27.99
CA LEU A 273 11.11 -5.76 -28.42
C LEU A 273 10.62 -6.77 -29.46
N GLU A 274 11.46 -7.73 -29.89
CA GLU A 274 11.11 -8.81 -30.83
C GLU A 274 10.48 -10.03 -30.13
#